data_AF-A0A820JA49-F1
#
_entry.id   AF-A0A820JA49-F1
#
_cell.length_a   1.000
_cell.length_b   1.000
_cell.length_c   1.000
_cell.angle_alpha   90.00
_cell.angle_beta   90.00
_cell.angle_gamma   90.00
#
_symmetry.space_group_name_H-M   'P 1'
#
loop_
_entity.id
_entity.type
_entity.pdbx_description
1 polymer ?
#
loop_
_entity_poly.entity_id
_entity_poly.type
_entity_poly.pdbx_seq_one_letter_code
_entity_poly.pdbx_strand_id
1 'polypeptide(L)'
;QIVRQTSSFLQAQTFVLPLLLSVLPGIDANDLKKTVITFQFLNTILMLITCVDCSSAVNTRNDLSEIEKEVCLSTSKFEDFISELFNRIFQMIDILSTEMSDALIVTMDSKIEDHQIGLELTSVISCIVQQCSKRIFHV
;
A
#
# COMPACT_ATOMS: atom_id res chain seq x y z
N GLN A 1 -5.85 9.62 -12.15
CA GLN A 1 -5.46 9.45 -13.57
C GLN A 1 -4.19 8.61 -13.77
N ILE A 2 -3.36 8.36 -12.75
CA ILE A 2 -2.07 7.64 -12.92
C ILE A 2 -2.19 6.13 -13.25
N VAL A 3 -3.32 5.50 -12.92
CA VAL A 3 -3.48 4.04 -13.02
C VAL A 3 -3.90 3.57 -14.43
N ARG A 4 -4.31 4.50 -15.29
CA ARG A 4 -4.69 4.22 -16.68
C ARG A 4 -3.74 4.95 -17.61
N GLN A 5 -3.27 4.26 -18.65
CA GLN A 5 -2.61 4.94 -19.76
C GLN A 5 -3.63 5.83 -20.47
N THR A 6 -3.25 7.07 -20.72
CA THR A 6 -3.98 7.98 -21.62
C THR A 6 -3.10 8.28 -22.82
N SER A 7 -3.70 8.64 -23.95
CA SER A 7 -2.95 9.08 -25.13
C SER A 7 -2.02 10.27 -24.86
N SER A 8 -2.34 11.07 -23.83
CA SER A 8 -1.54 12.19 -23.36
C SER A 8 -0.45 11.81 -22.34
N PHE A 9 -0.53 10.64 -21.71
CA PHE A 9 0.41 10.23 -20.65
C PHE A 9 0.55 8.70 -20.61
N LEU A 10 1.47 8.20 -21.45
CA LEU A 10 1.69 6.76 -21.63
C LEU A 10 2.47 6.14 -20.46
N GLN A 11 3.35 6.91 -19.81
CA GLN A 11 4.18 6.44 -18.71
C GLN A 11 3.45 6.42 -17.35
N ALA A 12 2.18 6.83 -17.29
CA ALA A 12 1.44 7.00 -16.04
C ALA A 12 1.56 5.82 -15.07
N GLN A 13 1.49 4.60 -15.62
CA GLN A 13 1.49 3.36 -14.85
C GLN A 13 2.87 3.00 -14.27
N THR A 14 3.97 3.47 -14.87
CA THR A 14 5.32 3.18 -14.35
C THR A 14 5.56 3.86 -13.01
N PHE A 15 4.81 4.92 -12.69
CA PHE A 15 4.90 5.64 -11.43
C PHE A 15 4.09 5.01 -10.29
N VAL A 16 3.18 4.07 -10.56
CA VAL A 16 2.27 3.54 -9.54
C VAL A 16 3.04 2.85 -8.41
N LEU A 17 3.88 1.87 -8.73
CA LEU A 17 4.63 1.13 -7.71
C LEU A 17 5.71 1.97 -7.00
N PRO A 18 6.51 2.82 -7.70
CA PRO A 18 7.38 3.78 -7.04
C PRO A 18 6.65 4.70 -6.06
N LEU A 19 5.44 5.14 -6.40
CA LEU A 19 4.64 6.00 -5.54
C LEU A 19 4.09 5.24 -4.33
N LEU A 20 3.62 4.00 -4.51
CA LEU A 20 3.21 3.13 -3.40
C LEU A 20 4.35 2.90 -2.40
N LEU A 21 5.57 2.64 -2.89
CA LEU A 21 6.75 2.47 -2.03
C LEU A 21 7.15 3.78 -1.33
N SER A 22 7.10 4.92 -2.03
CA SER A 22 7.57 6.19 -1.47
C SER A 22 6.68 6.77 -0.38
N VAL A 23 5.41 6.37 -0.31
CA VAL A 23 4.48 6.81 0.74
C VAL A 23 4.55 5.96 2.01
N LEU A 24 5.17 4.78 1.99
CA LEU A 24 5.26 3.89 3.15
C LEU A 24 5.86 4.56 4.42
N PRO A 25 6.89 5.44 4.34
CA PRO A 25 7.37 6.20 5.49
C PRO A 25 6.35 7.20 6.07
N GLY A 26 5.19 7.36 5.43
CA GLY A 26 4.05 8.11 5.96
C GLY A 26 3.28 7.35 7.04
N ILE A 27 3.46 6.03 7.16
CA ILE A 27 2.98 5.22 8.29
C ILE A 27 3.96 5.45 9.44
N ASP A 28 3.55 6.31 10.36
CA ASP A 28 4.37 6.82 11.46
C ASP A 28 3.50 6.90 12.72
N ALA A 29 3.85 6.12 13.75
CA ALA A 29 3.12 6.09 15.01
C ALA A 29 3.14 7.44 15.73
N ASN A 30 4.13 8.30 15.46
CA ASN A 30 4.22 9.63 16.04
C ASN A 30 3.32 10.67 15.35
N ASP A 31 2.77 10.35 14.18
CA ASP A 31 1.90 11.24 13.41
C ASP A 31 0.72 10.46 12.81
N LEU A 32 -0.29 10.23 13.66
CA LEU A 32 -1.49 9.47 13.28
C LEU A 32 -2.27 10.13 12.14
N LYS A 33 -2.23 11.47 12.03
CA LYS A 33 -2.90 12.21 10.95
C LYS A 33 -2.24 11.91 9.61
N LYS A 34 -0.90 11.94 9.56
CA LYS A 34 -0.12 11.54 8.38
C LYS A 34 -0.34 10.07 8.04
N THR A 35 -0.42 9.21 9.05
CA THR A 35 -0.71 7.78 8.84
C THR A 35 -2.09 7.56 8.24
N VAL A 36 -3.14 8.21 8.74
CA VAL A 36 -4.49 8.15 8.19
C VAL A 36 -4.51 8.57 6.71
N ILE A 37 -3.88 9.70 6.37
CA ILE A 37 -3.81 10.17 4.97
C ILE A 37 -3.04 9.16 4.09
N THR A 38 -1.98 8.56 4.64
CA THR A 38 -1.20 7.54 3.93
C THR A 38 -2.04 6.30 3.66
N PHE A 39 -2.80 5.81 4.63
CA PHE A 39 -3.72 4.69 4.43
C PHE A 39 -4.82 5.00 3.41
N GLN A 40 -5.43 6.18 3.46
CA GLN A 40 -6.44 6.59 2.48
C GLN A 40 -5.87 6.63 1.05
N PHE A 41 -4.65 7.15 0.90
CA PHE A 41 -3.95 7.15 -0.37
C PHE A 41 -3.66 5.73 -0.87
N LEU A 42 -3.08 4.88 -0.02
CA LEU A 42 -2.80 3.47 -0.34
C LEU A 42 -4.07 2.75 -0.77
N ASN A 43 -5.14 2.85 0.01
CA ASN A 43 -6.44 2.25 -0.30
C ASN A 43 -6.97 2.70 -1.66
N THR A 44 -6.91 4.01 -1.94
CA THR A 44 -7.38 4.57 -3.21
C THR A 44 -6.62 3.98 -4.41
N ILE A 45 -5.30 3.85 -4.32
CA ILE A 45 -4.49 3.29 -5.41
C ILE A 45 -4.68 1.78 -5.52
N LEU A 46 -4.68 1.06 -4.39
CA LEU A 46 -4.81 -0.39 -4.35
C LEU A 46 -6.16 -0.85 -4.92
N MET A 47 -7.26 -0.12 -4.68
CA MET A 47 -8.56 -0.43 -5.29
C MET A 47 -8.58 -0.32 -6.83
N LEU A 48 -7.58 0.32 -7.43
CA LEU A 48 -7.51 0.54 -8.87
C LEU A 48 -6.52 -0.40 -9.57
N ILE A 49 -5.79 -1.24 -8.84
CA ILE A 49 -4.80 -2.18 -9.39
C ILE A 49 -5.01 -3.59 -8.86
N THR A 50 -4.40 -4.55 -9.54
CA THR A 50 -4.21 -5.91 -9.01
C THR A 50 -2.75 -6.10 -8.63
N CYS A 51 -2.49 -6.56 -7.42
CA CYS A 51 -1.14 -6.82 -6.92
C CYS A 51 -0.76 -8.24 -7.31
N VAL A 52 -0.21 -8.39 -8.51
CA VAL A 52 0.19 -9.67 -9.11
C VAL A 52 1.57 -9.50 -9.73
N ASP A 53 2.51 -10.38 -9.41
CA ASP A 53 3.78 -10.47 -10.14
C ASP A 53 3.53 -11.05 -11.54
N CYS A 54 3.57 -10.18 -12.54
CA CYS A 54 3.48 -10.52 -13.95
C CYS A 54 4.80 -10.26 -14.69
N SER A 55 5.93 -10.15 -13.97
CA SER A 55 7.25 -9.88 -14.56
C SER A 55 7.68 -10.92 -15.58
N SER A 56 7.28 -12.18 -15.41
CA SER A 56 7.56 -13.26 -16.36
C SER A 56 6.86 -13.10 -17.72
N ALA A 57 5.83 -12.26 -17.82
CA ALA A 57 5.08 -12.05 -19.06
C ALA A 57 5.95 -11.50 -20.19
N VAL A 58 7.00 -10.74 -19.86
CA VAL A 58 7.96 -10.18 -20.83
C VAL A 58 8.70 -11.28 -21.60
N ASN A 59 8.83 -12.47 -21.02
CA ASN A 59 9.50 -13.61 -21.66
C ASN A 59 8.54 -14.48 -22.49
N THR A 60 7.22 -14.35 -22.28
CA THR A 60 6.21 -15.22 -22.90
C THR A 60 5.34 -14.51 -23.91
N ARG A 61 5.23 -13.18 -23.84
CA ARG A 61 4.42 -12.34 -24.71
C ARG A 61 5.28 -11.49 -25.63
N ASN A 62 4.95 -11.50 -26.92
CA ASN A 62 5.64 -10.72 -27.95
C ASN A 62 4.86 -9.46 -28.36
N ASP A 63 3.70 -9.21 -27.77
CA ASP A 63 2.77 -8.13 -28.11
C ASP A 63 2.84 -6.93 -27.13
N LEU A 64 3.78 -6.95 -26.19
CA LEU A 64 3.97 -5.88 -25.21
C LEU A 64 4.82 -4.74 -25.79
N SER A 65 4.35 -3.50 -25.62
CA SER A 65 5.15 -2.30 -25.81
C SER A 65 6.26 -2.18 -24.76
N GLU A 66 7.27 -1.33 -25.00
CA GLU A 66 8.37 -1.12 -24.05
C GLU A 66 7.89 -0.62 -22.68
N ILE A 67 6.85 0.23 -22.66
CA ILE A 67 6.25 0.73 -21.40
C ILE A 67 5.53 -0.41 -20.67
N GLU A 68 4.79 -1.25 -21.38
CA GLU A 68 4.13 -2.41 -20.75
C GLU A 68 5.15 -3.41 -20.21
N LYS A 69 6.27 -3.63 -20.91
CA LYS A 69 7.38 -4.45 -20.39
C LYS A 69 7.94 -3.87 -19.10
N GLU A 70 8.19 -2.56 -19.05
CA GLU A 70 8.66 -1.88 -17.84
C GLU A 70 7.69 -2.05 -16.67
N VAL A 71 6.40 -1.82 -16.91
CA VAL A 71 5.34 -2.03 -15.90
C VAL A 71 5.33 -3.48 -15.43
N CYS A 72 5.33 -4.46 -16.34
CA CYS A 72 5.37 -5.88 -15.99
C CYS A 72 6.60 -6.21 -15.14
N LEU A 73 7.80 -5.79 -15.54
CA LEU A 73 9.03 -6.04 -14.77
C LEU A 73 8.95 -5.44 -13.37
N SER A 74 8.36 -4.25 -13.22
CA SER A 74 8.22 -3.59 -11.92
C SER A 74 7.36 -4.40 -10.94
N THR A 75 6.37 -5.15 -11.43
CA THR A 75 5.44 -5.93 -10.58
C THR A 75 6.11 -7.02 -9.75
N SER A 76 7.34 -7.43 -10.08
CA SER A 76 8.15 -8.32 -9.24
C SER A 76 8.35 -7.79 -7.82
N LYS A 77 8.25 -6.47 -7.60
CA LYS A 77 8.41 -5.83 -6.28
C LYS A 77 7.12 -5.71 -5.48
N PHE A 78 5.99 -6.24 -5.95
CA PHE A 78 4.75 -6.20 -5.17
C PHE A 78 4.86 -6.96 -3.85
N GLU A 79 5.59 -8.08 -3.84
CA GLU A 79 5.87 -8.84 -2.63
C GLU A 79 6.64 -7.99 -1.62
N ASP A 80 7.76 -7.41 -2.04
CA ASP A 80 8.57 -6.50 -1.20
C ASP A 80 7.74 -5.33 -0.64
N PHE A 81 6.90 -4.72 -1.49
CA PHE A 81 6.00 -3.63 -1.09
C PHE A 81 5.02 -4.06 0.01
N ILE A 82 4.40 -5.24 -0.14
CA ILE A 82 3.42 -5.75 0.83
C ILE A 82 4.10 -6.13 2.14
N SER A 83 5.25 -6.80 2.08
CA SER A 83 6.03 -7.14 3.27
C SER A 83 6.45 -5.89 4.04
N GLU A 84 6.94 -4.85 3.36
CA GLU A 84 7.32 -3.58 4.00
C GLU A 84 6.11 -2.85 4.60
N LEU A 85 4.97 -2.88 3.92
CA LEU A 85 3.72 -2.31 4.45
C LEU A 85 3.29 -3.00 5.75
N PHE A 86 3.28 -4.34 5.79
CA PHE A 86 2.95 -5.08 7.00
C PHE A 86 3.96 -4.85 8.13
N ASN A 87 5.26 -4.82 7.82
CA ASN A 87 6.29 -4.53 8.82
C ASN A 87 6.03 -3.19 9.52
N ARG A 88 5.66 -2.15 8.76
CA ARG A 88 5.34 -0.82 9.31
C ARG A 88 4.06 -0.82 10.12
N ILE A 89 3.03 -1.51 9.65
CA ILE A 89 1.77 -1.68 10.38
C ILE A 89 2.02 -2.36 11.73
N PHE A 90 2.80 -3.43 11.77
CA PHE A 90 3.10 -4.13 13.01
C PHE A 90 3.94 -3.28 13.97
N GLN A 91 4.96 -2.59 13.47
CA GLN A 91 5.74 -1.65 14.29
C GLN A 91 4.85 -0.54 14.89
N MET A 92 3.92 -0.01 14.11
CA MET A 92 2.98 1.01 14.58
C MET A 92 2.06 0.44 15.67
N ILE A 93 1.52 -0.76 15.48
CA ILE A 93 0.67 -1.44 16.49
C ILE A 93 1.46 -1.66 17.78
N ASP A 94 2.71 -2.11 17.69
CA ASP A 94 3.57 -2.35 18.86
C ASP A 94 3.79 -1.06 19.66
N ILE A 95 4.08 0.06 18.98
CA ILE A 95 4.27 1.37 19.62
C ILE A 95 2.97 1.83 20.30
N LEU A 96 1.86 1.83 19.58
CA LEU A 96 0.57 2.31 20.11
C LEU A 96 0.07 1.45 21.28
N SER A 97 0.27 0.13 21.23
CA SER A 97 -0.10 -0.76 22.32
C SER A 97 0.71 -0.53 23.61
N THR A 98 1.98 -0.14 23.46
CA THR A 98 2.86 0.22 24.58
C THR A 98 2.43 1.55 25.19
N GLU A 99 2.18 2.57 24.37
CA GLU A 99 1.74 3.89 24.83
C GLU A 99 0.40 3.85 25.56
N MET A 100 -0.55 3.03 25.10
CA MET A 100 -1.83 2.82 25.80
C MET A 100 -1.66 2.22 27.20
N SER A 101 -0.62 1.40 27.40
CA SER A 101 -0.34 0.76 28.69
C SER A 101 0.24 1.74 29.71
N ASP A 102 0.98 2.75 29.24
CA ASP A 102 1.62 3.78 30.07
C ASP A 102 0.71 5.01 30.32
N ALA A 103 -0.34 5.20 29.50
CA ALA A 103 -1.24 6.33 29.58
C ALA A 103 -2.27 6.20 30.73
N LEU A 104 -2.02 6.88 31.85
CA LEU A 104 -2.95 6.99 32.99
C LEU A 104 -4.25 7.75 32.67
N ILE A 105 -4.30 8.52 31.57
CA ILE A 105 -5.48 9.29 31.14
C ILE A 105 -5.59 9.23 29.61
N VAL A 106 -6.59 8.49 29.11
CA VAL A 106 -6.97 8.47 27.68
C VAL A 106 -8.00 9.56 27.42
N THR A 107 -7.72 10.51 26.52
CA THR A 107 -8.64 11.59 26.17
C THR A 107 -9.71 11.11 25.17
N MET A 108 -10.81 11.88 25.00
CA MET A 108 -11.80 11.55 23.97
C MET A 108 -11.22 11.69 22.56
N ASP A 109 -10.38 12.70 22.33
CA ASP A 109 -9.74 12.95 21.04
C ASP A 109 -8.82 11.79 20.64
N SER A 110 -8.04 11.24 21.58
CA SER A 110 -7.18 10.08 21.30
C SER A 110 -7.99 8.85 20.91
N LYS A 111 -9.13 8.60 21.56
CA LYS A 111 -10.04 7.49 21.19
C LYS A 111 -10.63 7.64 19.79
N ILE A 112 -10.90 8.87 19.35
CA ILE A 112 -11.42 9.13 18.00
C ILE A 112 -10.32 8.87 16.97
N GLU A 113 -9.09 9.34 17.22
CA GLU A 113 -7.95 9.09 16.35
C GLU A 113 -7.63 7.58 16.26
N ASP A 114 -7.63 6.86 17.39
CA ASP A 114 -7.46 5.40 17.46
C ASP A 114 -8.55 4.63 16.71
N HIS A 115 -9.81 5.09 16.80
CA HIS A 115 -10.90 4.48 16.06
C HIS A 115 -10.75 4.71 14.56
N GLN A 116 -10.41 5.93 14.15
CA GLN A 116 -10.23 6.29 12.75
C GLN A 116 -9.07 5.51 12.11
N ILE A 117 -7.93 5.41 12.78
CA ILE A 117 -6.80 4.63 12.26
C ILE A 117 -7.14 3.15 12.14
N GLY A 118 -7.91 2.59 13.09
CA GLY A 118 -8.39 1.21 13.02
C GLY A 118 -9.30 0.94 11.81
N LEU A 119 -10.18 1.90 11.46
CA LEU A 119 -11.03 1.80 10.27
C LEU A 119 -10.21 1.83 8.98
N GLU A 120 -9.27 2.77 8.86
CA GLU A 120 -8.42 2.90 7.67
C GLU A 120 -7.49 1.71 7.50
N LEU A 121 -6.91 1.21 8.59
CA LEU A 121 -6.10 -0.01 8.60
C LEU A 121 -6.92 -1.21 8.10
N THR A 122 -8.14 -1.38 8.61
CA THR A 122 -9.04 -2.45 8.18
C THR A 122 -9.36 -2.34 6.68
N SER A 123 -9.57 -1.12 6.19
CA SER A 123 -9.85 -0.86 4.77
C SER A 123 -8.66 -1.25 3.88
N VAL A 124 -7.46 -0.80 4.22
CA VAL A 124 -6.22 -1.11 3.47
C VAL A 124 -5.97 -2.62 3.46
N ILE A 125 -6.03 -3.29 4.62
CA ILE A 125 -5.83 -4.75 4.70
C ILE A 125 -6.87 -5.48 3.87
N SER A 126 -8.14 -5.10 3.96
CA SER A 126 -9.21 -5.72 3.16
C SER A 126 -8.95 -5.54 1.67
N CYS A 127 -8.46 -4.37 1.25
CA CYS A 127 -8.08 -4.10 -0.13
C CYS A 127 -6.94 -5.01 -0.59
N ILE A 128 -5.88 -5.16 0.21
CA ILE A 128 -4.76 -6.07 -0.09
C ILE A 128 -5.28 -7.51 -0.28
N VAL A 129 -6.10 -8.00 0.65
CA VAL A 129 -6.64 -9.36 0.59
C VAL A 129 -7.48 -9.57 -0.69
N GLN A 130 -8.23 -8.56 -1.12
CA GLN A 130 -9.06 -8.65 -2.32
C GLN A 130 -8.28 -8.49 -3.62
N GLN A 131 -7.19 -7.72 -3.61
CA GLN A 131 -6.45 -7.34 -4.82
C GLN A 131 -5.15 -8.14 -5.04
N CYS A 132 -4.68 -8.89 -4.04
CA CYS A 132 -3.47 -9.70 -4.15
C CYS A 132 -3.72 -11.08 -4.75
N SER A 133 -2.76 -11.55 -5.53
CA SER A 133 -2.75 -12.96 -5.95
C SER A 133 -2.57 -13.90 -4.75
N LYS A 134 -3.05 -15.15 -4.87
CA LYS A 134 -2.81 -16.20 -3.87
C LYS A 134 -1.32 -16.37 -3.53
N ARG A 135 -0.45 -16.23 -4.54
CA ARG A 135 0.99 -16.41 -4.37
C ARG A 135 1.57 -15.38 -3.40
N ILE A 136 1.13 -14.13 -3.52
CA ILE A 136 1.54 -13.02 -2.64
C ILE A 136 0.86 -13.14 -1.27
N PHE A 137 -0.37 -13.65 -1.21
CA PHE A 137 -1.09 -13.87 0.04
C PHE A 137 -0.47 -14.98 0.94
N HIS A 138 0.30 -15.90 0.35
CA HIS A 138 0.92 -17.02 1.08
C HIS A 138 2.32 -16.72 1.61
N VAL A 139 2.82 -15.50 1.39
CA VAL A 139 4.07 -14.98 1.99
C VAL A 139 3.79 -14.62 3.45
#